data_AF-A0AAU7CDR1-F1
#
_entry.id   AF-A0AAU7CDR1-F1
#
_cell.length_a   1.000
_cell.length_b   1.000
_cell.length_c   1.000
_cell.angle_alpha   90.00
_cell.angle_beta   90.00
_cell.angle_gamma   90.00
#
_symmetry.space_group_name_H-M   'P 1'
#
loop_
_entity.id
_entity.type
_entity.pdbx_description
1 polymer ?
#
loop_
_entity_poly.entity_id
_entity_poly.type
_entity_poly.pdbx_seq_one_letter_code
_entity_poly.pdbx_strand_id
1 'polypeptide(L)'
;MGLGSFFVVLALMIGGDPPPTPGTAADEITLRDGKVLLGQVVEPAPRGTLVVLVKRAWAEAEIPDWYARWKSVEAPSLRRARTQRLDRLVAWRRTRTPFANADDAILAWINREIAALGDPETNSESTLMSVKLNRGEVRSVVRRPKSSAKMLRQGWLSGFPRAESMPLDRLAESLEGRGFAAEEGLTPVSVDRLLPLPVETEAQWTTRRAATEVSTDPGLKFVRTGSILLPEPEPGQPLQMGGALSALSDLTKLLEDRATDPLVESLGKIAARGRIGALVTELEISPDFTMVRVNSTLWVRRADRWVPAGSRSAAVRPDELAANAGAPLADDPQVKGVFKLADSIGLGMVSDEMKKRSLSIGAATQQALGKVRSAMLDEMNHLILPVHETPTSEVKP
;
A
#
# COMPACT_ATOMS: atom_id res chain seq x y z
N MET A 1 -30.61 14.86 54.47
CA MET A 1 -30.20 15.91 53.52
C MET A 1 -29.26 15.27 52.51
N GLY A 2 -29.57 15.39 51.22
CA GLY A 2 -28.82 14.75 50.13
C GLY A 2 -29.76 14.31 49.01
N LEU A 3 -30.40 15.27 48.35
CA LEU A 3 -31.24 15.07 47.18
C LEU A 3 -30.35 14.67 46.00
N GLY A 4 -30.39 13.39 45.60
CA GLY A 4 -29.82 12.91 44.35
C GLY A 4 -30.84 13.09 43.22
N SER A 5 -30.64 14.12 42.41
CA SER A 5 -31.45 14.40 41.22
C SER A 5 -31.37 13.26 40.21
N PHE A 6 -32.47 12.54 40.03
CA PHE A 6 -32.69 11.69 38.86
C PHE A 6 -32.92 12.58 37.63
N PHE A 7 -31.93 12.68 36.74
CA PHE A 7 -32.15 13.18 35.38
C PHE A 7 -32.78 12.04 34.55
N VAL A 8 -34.09 12.13 34.33
CA VAL A 8 -34.77 11.40 33.27
C VAL A 8 -34.40 12.07 31.95
N VAL A 9 -33.53 11.43 31.16
CA VAL A 9 -33.31 11.81 29.76
C VAL A 9 -34.52 11.34 28.97
N LEU A 10 -35.48 12.24 28.80
CA LEU A 10 -36.58 12.07 27.86
C LEU A 10 -35.99 12.21 26.45
N ALA A 11 -35.74 11.08 25.78
CA ALA A 11 -35.40 11.06 24.37
C ALA A 11 -36.62 11.51 23.56
N LEU A 12 -36.67 12.78 23.21
CA LEU A 12 -37.54 13.29 22.16
C LEU A 12 -37.12 12.64 20.84
N MET A 13 -37.81 11.56 20.47
CA MET A 13 -37.82 11.05 19.10
C MET A 13 -38.56 12.08 18.23
N ILE A 14 -37.83 13.10 17.79
CA ILE A 14 -38.28 13.90 16.63
C ILE A 14 -38.28 12.91 15.47
N GLY A 15 -39.48 12.50 15.06
CA GLY A 15 -39.72 11.80 13.80
C GLY A 15 -39.27 12.70 12.65
N GLY A 16 -37.99 12.63 12.32
CA GLY A 16 -37.52 13.00 11.00
C GLY A 16 -37.94 11.89 10.05
N ASP A 17 -38.61 12.26 8.97
CA ASP A 17 -38.83 11.35 7.85
C ASP A 17 -37.51 10.59 7.53
N PRO A 18 -37.59 9.30 7.18
CA PRO A 18 -36.40 8.59 6.72
C PRO A 18 -35.75 9.42 5.61
N PRO A 19 -34.42 9.60 5.62
CA PRO A 19 -33.75 10.38 4.60
C PRO A 19 -34.18 9.85 3.23
N PRO A 20 -34.55 10.74 2.29
CA PRO A 20 -35.06 10.30 0.99
C PRO A 20 -34.07 9.33 0.37
N THR A 21 -34.61 8.21 -0.13
CA THR A 21 -33.83 7.16 -0.79
C THR A 21 -32.90 7.80 -1.81
N PRO A 22 -31.60 7.51 -1.80
CA PRO A 22 -30.68 8.14 -2.73
C PRO A 22 -31.12 7.92 -4.18
N GLY A 23 -31.46 9.01 -4.88
CA GLY A 23 -31.82 8.92 -6.30
C GLY A 23 -30.66 8.48 -7.19
N THR A 24 -29.41 8.71 -6.76
CA THR A 24 -28.19 8.35 -7.49
C THR A 24 -27.08 7.91 -6.53
N ALA A 25 -26.04 7.28 -7.09
CA ALA A 25 -24.87 6.86 -6.34
C ALA A 25 -23.89 8.01 -5.97
N ALA A 26 -24.04 9.17 -6.61
CA ALA A 26 -23.15 10.32 -6.42
C ALA A 26 -23.55 11.22 -5.25
N ASP A 27 -22.52 11.78 -4.58
CA ASP A 27 -22.69 12.90 -3.67
C ASP A 27 -23.22 14.10 -4.46
N GLU A 28 -24.14 14.83 -3.86
CA GLU A 28 -24.76 16.00 -4.45
C GLU A 28 -24.27 17.26 -3.74
N ILE A 29 -23.60 18.14 -4.48
CA ILE A 29 -23.06 19.40 -3.97
C ILE A 29 -23.81 20.54 -4.65
N THR A 30 -24.65 21.26 -3.90
CA THR A 30 -25.30 22.46 -4.39
C THR A 30 -24.33 23.63 -4.26
N LEU A 31 -24.00 24.26 -5.39
CA LEU A 31 -23.15 25.44 -5.46
C LEU A 31 -23.95 26.70 -5.16
N ARG A 32 -23.26 27.80 -4.82
CA ARG A 32 -23.92 29.07 -4.45
C ARG A 32 -24.70 29.73 -5.58
N ASP A 33 -24.32 29.48 -6.82
CA ASP A 33 -25.04 29.94 -8.00
C ASP A 33 -26.29 29.07 -8.32
N GLY A 34 -26.57 28.06 -7.49
CA GLY A 34 -27.72 27.18 -7.63
C GLY A 34 -27.45 25.94 -8.50
N LYS A 35 -26.29 25.84 -9.15
CA LYS A 35 -25.94 24.65 -9.93
C LYS A 35 -25.65 23.47 -9.00
N VAL A 36 -25.90 22.26 -9.50
CA VAL A 36 -25.69 21.02 -8.76
C VAL A 36 -24.51 20.27 -9.36
N LEU A 37 -23.52 19.97 -8.53
CA LEU A 37 -22.37 19.14 -8.86
C LEU A 37 -22.63 17.72 -8.36
N LEU A 38 -22.51 16.74 -9.25
CA LEU A 38 -22.54 15.32 -8.91
C LEU A 38 -21.13 14.75 -8.96
N GLY A 39 -20.70 14.08 -7.89
CA GLY A 39 -19.38 13.49 -7.82
C GLY A 39 -19.18 12.67 -6.56
N GLN A 40 -17.94 12.58 -6.10
CA GLN A 40 -17.60 11.92 -4.85
C GLN A 40 -16.71 12.79 -3.98
N VAL A 41 -17.15 13.09 -2.76
CA VAL A 41 -16.34 13.78 -1.78
C VAL A 41 -15.24 12.86 -1.25
N VAL A 42 -14.01 13.37 -1.22
CA VAL A 42 -12.83 12.66 -0.72
C VAL A 42 -12.54 13.09 0.71
N GLU A 43 -12.28 12.12 1.57
CA GLU A 43 -11.83 12.33 2.95
C GLU A 43 -10.48 11.64 3.20
N PRO A 44 -9.60 12.23 4.05
CA PRO A 44 -9.76 13.54 4.69
C PRO A 44 -9.48 14.70 3.72
N ALA A 45 -10.22 15.80 3.87
CA ALA A 45 -9.97 17.04 3.15
C ALA A 45 -9.25 18.07 4.05
N PRO A 46 -8.44 18.98 3.48
CA PRO A 46 -7.88 20.10 4.24
C PRO A 46 -8.96 20.91 4.95
N ARG A 47 -8.68 21.40 6.17
CA ARG A 47 -9.65 22.19 6.95
C ARG A 47 -10.21 23.35 6.12
N GLY A 48 -11.53 23.40 6.00
CA GLY A 48 -12.24 24.49 5.30
C GLY A 48 -12.37 24.33 3.78
N THR A 49 -11.88 23.24 3.20
CA THR A 49 -11.99 22.91 1.78
C THR A 49 -12.71 21.58 1.60
N LEU A 50 -13.61 21.50 0.62
CA LEU A 50 -14.23 20.27 0.17
C LEU A 50 -13.47 19.79 -1.08
N VAL A 51 -13.01 18.53 -1.08
CA VAL A 51 -12.38 17.92 -2.26
C VAL A 51 -13.38 16.96 -2.89
N VAL A 52 -13.68 17.13 -4.18
CA VAL A 52 -14.65 16.32 -4.92
C VAL A 52 -13.99 15.73 -6.15
N LEU A 53 -14.14 14.42 -6.37
CA LEU A 53 -13.82 13.77 -7.63
C LEU A 53 -15.00 13.88 -8.57
N VAL A 54 -14.74 14.34 -9.79
CA VAL A 54 -15.76 14.62 -10.79
C VAL A 54 -15.29 14.07 -12.13
N LYS A 55 -16.17 13.46 -12.91
CA LYS A 55 -15.85 13.04 -14.26
C LYS A 55 -15.87 14.24 -15.21
N ARG A 56 -14.80 14.41 -16.00
CA ARG A 56 -14.64 15.56 -16.90
C ARG A 56 -15.79 15.66 -17.89
N ALA A 57 -16.11 14.56 -18.56
CA ALA A 57 -17.20 14.51 -19.55
C ALA A 57 -18.56 14.90 -18.98
N TRP A 58 -18.84 14.58 -17.71
CA TRP A 58 -20.06 14.98 -17.04
C TRP A 58 -20.05 16.48 -16.72
N ALA A 59 -18.96 16.98 -16.13
CA ALA A 59 -18.83 18.39 -15.76
C ALA A 59 -18.88 19.33 -16.97
N GLU A 60 -18.26 18.92 -18.08
CA GLU A 60 -18.27 19.65 -19.34
C GLU A 60 -19.69 19.78 -19.92
N ALA A 61 -20.49 18.72 -19.83
CA ALA A 61 -21.86 18.71 -20.34
C ALA A 61 -22.85 19.47 -19.45
N GLU A 62 -22.78 19.29 -18.13
CA GLU A 62 -23.82 19.77 -17.21
C GLU A 62 -23.50 21.12 -16.57
N ILE A 63 -22.22 21.44 -16.36
CA ILE A 63 -21.77 22.68 -15.68
C ILE A 63 -20.56 23.32 -16.37
N PRO A 64 -20.65 23.68 -17.67
CA PRO A 64 -19.51 24.08 -18.51
C PRO A 64 -18.72 25.27 -17.95
N ASP A 65 -19.38 26.26 -17.37
CA ASP A 65 -18.72 27.44 -16.79
C ASP A 65 -17.79 27.07 -15.62
N TRP A 66 -18.25 26.16 -14.75
CA TRP A 66 -17.46 25.66 -13.62
C TRP A 66 -16.34 24.75 -14.11
N TYR A 67 -16.64 23.89 -15.08
CA TYR A 67 -15.65 23.01 -15.69
C TYR A 67 -14.49 23.81 -16.29
N ALA A 68 -14.77 24.84 -17.08
CA ALA A 68 -13.75 25.72 -17.66
C ALA A 68 -12.88 26.38 -16.57
N ARG A 69 -13.51 26.86 -15.49
CA ARG A 69 -12.80 27.41 -14.32
C ARG A 69 -11.90 26.38 -13.66
N TRP A 70 -12.39 25.17 -13.36
CA TRP A 70 -11.58 24.13 -12.73
C TRP A 70 -10.43 23.66 -13.61
N LYS A 71 -10.68 23.48 -14.91
CA LYS A 71 -9.66 23.12 -15.90
C LYS A 71 -8.54 24.15 -15.97
N SER A 72 -8.87 25.44 -15.99
CA SER A 72 -7.86 26.52 -15.97
C SER A 72 -7.02 26.56 -14.69
N VAL A 73 -7.62 26.26 -13.52
CA VAL A 73 -6.92 26.18 -12.23
C VAL A 73 -6.02 24.95 -12.15
N GLU A 74 -6.46 23.82 -12.71
CA GLU A 74 -5.74 22.55 -12.69
C GLU A 74 -4.55 22.52 -13.67
N ALA A 75 -4.69 23.15 -14.84
CA ALA A 75 -3.72 23.06 -15.94
C ALA A 75 -2.26 23.40 -15.56
N PRO A 76 -1.95 24.46 -14.77
CA PRO A 76 -0.59 24.72 -14.31
C PRO A 76 -0.02 23.59 -13.44
N SER A 77 -0.84 23.00 -12.57
CA SER A 77 -0.44 21.89 -11.70
C SER A 77 -0.17 20.63 -12.52
N LEU A 78 -0.99 20.34 -13.54
CA LEU A 78 -0.78 19.24 -14.47
C LEU A 78 0.52 19.36 -15.23
N ARG A 79 0.79 20.54 -15.82
CA ARG A 79 2.06 20.81 -16.52
C ARG A 79 3.24 20.59 -15.58
N ARG A 80 3.19 21.12 -14.37
CA ARG A 80 4.25 20.93 -13.36
C ARG A 80 4.43 19.45 -12.99
N ALA A 81 3.35 18.74 -12.69
CA ALA A 81 3.40 17.31 -12.34
C ALA A 81 4.03 16.50 -13.47
N ARG A 82 3.67 16.81 -14.72
CA ARG A 82 4.19 16.15 -15.91
C ARG A 82 5.69 16.41 -16.12
N THR A 83 6.12 17.67 -16.10
CA THR A 83 7.54 18.03 -16.21
C THR A 83 8.35 17.37 -15.10
N GLN A 84 7.87 17.46 -13.86
CA GLN A 84 8.52 16.85 -12.71
C GLN A 84 8.64 15.33 -12.85
N ARG A 85 7.58 14.67 -13.33
CA ARG A 85 7.57 13.22 -13.57
C ARG A 85 8.55 12.83 -14.67
N LEU A 86 8.58 13.57 -15.77
CA LEU A 86 9.51 13.34 -16.87
C LEU A 86 10.97 13.48 -16.40
N ASP A 87 11.31 14.57 -15.71
CA ASP A 87 12.66 14.82 -15.18
C ASP A 87 13.11 13.68 -14.25
N ARG A 88 12.21 13.24 -13.38
CA ARG A 88 12.44 12.14 -12.44
C ARG A 88 12.64 10.79 -13.13
N LEU A 89 11.83 10.48 -14.14
CA LEU A 89 11.97 9.25 -14.92
C LEU A 89 13.28 9.26 -15.73
N VAL A 90 13.64 10.39 -16.35
CA VAL A 90 14.92 10.54 -17.07
C VAL A 90 16.11 10.38 -16.11
N ALA A 91 16.05 11.00 -14.93
CA ALA A 91 17.08 10.86 -13.91
C ALA A 91 17.20 9.40 -13.42
N TRP A 92 16.07 8.74 -13.16
CA TRP A 92 16.05 7.34 -12.73
C TRP A 92 16.60 6.42 -13.81
N ARG A 93 16.20 6.61 -15.07
CA ARG A 93 16.75 5.90 -16.23
C ARG A 93 18.27 5.98 -16.23
N ARG A 94 18.83 7.19 -16.16
CA ARG A 94 20.28 7.41 -16.16
C ARG A 94 21.00 6.66 -15.03
N THR A 95 20.41 6.62 -13.84
CA THR A 95 21.01 5.89 -12.69
C THR A 95 20.84 4.38 -12.77
N ARG A 96 19.81 3.89 -13.49
CA ARG A 96 19.48 2.47 -13.56
C ARG A 96 20.19 1.75 -14.71
N THR A 97 20.30 2.40 -15.88
CA THR A 97 20.89 1.83 -17.10
C THR A 97 22.25 1.13 -16.87
N PRO A 98 23.21 1.67 -16.09
CA PRO A 98 24.50 1.00 -15.88
C PRO A 98 24.42 -0.36 -15.18
N PHE A 99 23.30 -0.64 -14.49
CA PHE A 99 23.08 -1.86 -13.69
C PHE A 99 21.88 -2.67 -14.17
N ALA A 100 21.38 -2.38 -15.37
CA ALA A 100 20.21 -3.03 -15.95
C ALA A 100 20.64 -4.27 -16.74
N ASN A 101 19.89 -5.35 -16.59
CA ASN A 101 20.00 -6.52 -17.46
C ASN A 101 19.18 -6.30 -18.75
N ALA A 102 19.35 -7.16 -19.75
CA ALA A 102 18.62 -7.06 -21.02
C ALA A 102 17.08 -7.05 -20.84
N ASP A 103 16.58 -7.80 -19.85
CA ASP A 103 15.14 -7.95 -19.56
C ASP A 103 14.66 -7.11 -18.35
N ASP A 104 15.29 -5.95 -18.11
CA ASP A 104 14.92 -5.09 -16.99
C ASP A 104 13.52 -4.45 -17.18
N ALA A 105 12.51 -5.08 -16.56
CA ALA A 105 11.12 -4.65 -16.63
C ALA A 105 10.90 -3.19 -16.19
N ILE A 106 11.62 -2.73 -15.15
CA ILE A 106 11.54 -1.36 -14.67
C ILE A 106 12.08 -0.41 -15.73
N LEU A 107 13.22 -0.73 -16.36
CA LEU A 107 13.78 0.11 -17.42
C LEU A 107 12.85 0.16 -18.65
N ALA A 108 12.26 -0.96 -19.03
CA ALA A 108 11.28 -1.03 -20.11
C ALA A 108 10.05 -0.15 -19.80
N TRP A 109 9.53 -0.21 -18.58
CA TRP A 109 8.43 0.64 -18.12
C TRP A 109 8.81 2.13 -18.11
N ILE A 110 10.00 2.49 -17.59
CA ILE A 110 10.48 3.89 -17.60
C ILE A 110 10.50 4.44 -19.03
N ASN A 111 10.98 3.65 -20.00
CA ASN A 111 11.03 4.09 -21.40
C ASN A 111 9.64 4.31 -22.00
N ARG A 112 8.67 3.43 -21.70
CA ARG A 112 7.27 3.61 -22.13
C ARG A 112 6.66 4.86 -21.53
N GLU A 113 6.86 5.09 -20.24
CA GLU A 113 6.34 6.27 -19.55
C GLU A 113 6.94 7.58 -20.10
N ILE A 114 8.26 7.60 -20.36
CA ILE A 114 8.91 8.77 -20.97
C ILE A 114 8.31 9.04 -22.37
N ALA A 115 8.09 8.00 -23.18
CA ALA A 115 7.48 8.14 -24.49
C ALA A 115 6.04 8.66 -24.40
N ALA A 116 5.21 8.09 -23.52
CA ALA A 116 3.83 8.52 -23.30
C ALA A 116 3.74 9.97 -22.80
N LEU A 117 4.66 10.39 -21.91
CA LEU A 117 4.74 11.76 -21.44
C LEU A 117 5.28 12.74 -22.49
N GLY A 118 5.97 12.25 -23.53
CA GLY A 118 6.45 13.03 -24.66
C GLY A 118 5.42 13.22 -25.77
N ASP A 119 4.43 12.33 -25.88
CA ASP A 119 3.42 12.36 -26.93
C ASP A 119 2.30 13.37 -26.64
N PRO A 120 2.05 14.33 -27.54
CA PRO A 120 0.91 15.24 -27.45
C PRO A 120 -0.46 14.57 -27.59
N GLU A 121 -0.57 13.42 -28.27
CA GLU A 121 -1.85 12.74 -28.55
C GLU A 121 -2.25 11.75 -27.46
N THR A 122 -1.27 11.10 -26.81
CA THR A 122 -1.48 10.35 -25.54
C THR A 122 -1.83 11.30 -24.36
N ASN A 123 -2.00 12.60 -24.61
CA ASN A 123 -2.55 13.59 -23.66
C ASN A 123 -4.05 13.49 -23.46
N SER A 124 -4.63 12.30 -23.45
CA SER A 124 -6.02 12.16 -23.03
C SER A 124 -6.14 12.70 -21.60
N GLU A 125 -6.93 13.77 -21.46
CA GLU A 125 -7.23 14.33 -20.14
C GLU A 125 -7.77 13.20 -19.25
N SER A 126 -7.27 13.13 -18.01
CA SER A 126 -7.69 12.09 -17.06
C SER A 126 -9.22 12.01 -16.98
N THR A 127 -9.82 10.82 -16.96
CA THR A 127 -11.28 10.65 -16.92
C THR A 127 -11.94 11.44 -15.80
N LEU A 128 -11.28 11.47 -14.62
CA LEU A 128 -11.68 12.22 -13.45
C LEU A 128 -10.79 13.44 -13.24
N MET A 129 -11.32 14.44 -12.55
CA MET A 129 -10.60 15.60 -12.04
C MET A 129 -10.84 15.76 -10.52
N SER A 130 -9.86 16.31 -9.81
CA SER A 130 -9.96 16.59 -8.38
C SER A 130 -10.24 18.07 -8.17
N VAL A 131 -11.45 18.41 -7.74
CA VAL A 131 -11.91 19.78 -7.59
C VAL A 131 -11.86 20.17 -6.11
N LYS A 132 -11.22 21.31 -5.83
CA LYS A 132 -11.22 21.94 -4.50
C LYS A 132 -12.27 23.03 -4.47
N LEU A 133 -13.29 22.86 -3.63
CA LEU A 133 -14.34 23.83 -3.40
C LEU A 133 -14.15 24.50 -2.04
N ASN A 134 -14.13 25.82 -2.02
CA ASN A 134 -14.06 26.57 -0.77
C ASN A 134 -15.46 26.70 -0.14
N ARG A 135 -15.51 26.98 1.17
CA ARG A 135 -16.79 27.22 1.89
C ARG A 135 -17.65 28.33 1.25
N GLY A 136 -17.02 29.30 0.58
CA GLY A 136 -17.72 30.36 -0.15
C GLY A 136 -18.44 29.89 -1.42
N GLU A 137 -18.07 28.74 -1.98
CA GLU A 137 -18.60 28.23 -3.24
C GLU A 137 -19.73 27.19 -3.03
N VAL A 138 -19.79 26.61 -1.84
CA VAL A 138 -20.72 25.53 -1.48
C VAL A 138 -21.91 26.09 -0.69
N ARG A 139 -23.12 25.74 -1.10
CA ARG A 139 -24.37 26.03 -0.37
C ARG A 139 -24.77 24.86 0.54
N SER A 140 -24.76 23.64 -0.01
CA SER A 140 -25.12 22.41 0.72
C SER A 140 -24.43 21.20 0.12
N VAL A 141 -24.28 20.15 0.93
CA VAL A 141 -23.72 18.86 0.52
C VAL A 141 -24.62 17.75 1.04
N VAL A 142 -25.09 16.90 0.15
CA VAL A 142 -25.81 15.65 0.48
C VAL A 142 -24.87 14.49 0.19
N ARG A 143 -24.41 13.84 1.26
CA ARG A 143 -23.47 12.71 1.17
C ARG A 143 -24.23 11.39 0.98
N ARG A 144 -23.69 10.51 0.16
CA ARG A 144 -24.20 9.15 -0.02
C ARG A 144 -23.48 8.15 0.88
N PRO A 145 -24.12 7.02 1.22
CA PRO A 145 -23.47 5.93 1.94
C PRO A 145 -22.22 5.41 1.23
N LYS A 146 -21.31 4.79 1.98
CA LYS A 146 -20.05 4.23 1.44
C LYS A 146 -20.28 3.18 0.35
N SER A 147 -21.37 2.43 0.40
CA SER A 147 -21.76 1.45 -0.62
C SER A 147 -22.05 2.13 -1.97
N SER A 148 -22.83 3.22 -1.97
CA SER A 148 -23.08 4.04 -3.16
C SER A 148 -21.79 4.64 -3.73
N ALA A 149 -20.91 5.14 -2.87
CA ALA A 149 -19.60 5.63 -3.27
C ALA A 149 -18.73 4.55 -3.94
N LYS A 150 -18.77 3.30 -3.45
CA LYS A 150 -18.08 2.16 -4.08
C LYS A 150 -18.66 1.87 -5.46
N MET A 151 -19.99 1.81 -5.56
CA MET A 151 -20.72 1.58 -6.80
C MET A 151 -20.39 2.64 -7.86
N LEU A 152 -20.34 3.92 -7.47
CA LEU A 152 -19.94 5.01 -8.37
C LEU A 152 -18.52 4.82 -8.92
N ARG A 153 -17.56 4.47 -8.05
CA ARG A 153 -16.17 4.22 -8.47
C ARG A 153 -16.07 3.04 -9.43
N GLN A 154 -16.79 1.95 -9.19
CA GLN A 154 -16.87 0.83 -10.14
C GLN A 154 -17.51 1.28 -11.45
N GLY A 155 -18.52 2.16 -11.37
CA GLY A 155 -19.15 2.80 -12.51
C GLY A 155 -18.15 3.54 -13.40
N TRP A 156 -17.29 4.35 -12.78
CA TRP A 156 -16.20 5.05 -13.47
C TRP A 156 -15.16 4.11 -14.07
N LEU A 157 -14.72 3.10 -13.32
CA LEU A 157 -13.73 2.13 -13.80
C LEU A 157 -14.24 1.27 -14.96
N SER A 158 -15.56 1.04 -15.00
CA SER A 158 -16.24 0.34 -16.08
C SER A 158 -16.52 1.23 -17.29
N GLY A 159 -16.21 2.53 -17.20
CA GLY A 159 -16.39 3.47 -18.30
C GLY A 159 -17.86 3.85 -18.58
N PHE A 160 -18.77 3.70 -17.60
CA PHE A 160 -20.16 4.10 -17.83
C PHE A 160 -20.26 5.62 -18.07
N PRO A 161 -20.91 6.10 -19.15
CA PRO A 161 -20.92 7.50 -19.55
C PRO A 161 -21.48 8.47 -18.49
N ARG A 162 -22.49 8.05 -17.72
CA ARG A 162 -23.26 8.89 -16.79
C ARG A 162 -23.50 8.21 -15.44
N ALA A 163 -22.46 7.56 -14.90
CA ALA A 163 -22.57 6.84 -13.62
C ALA A 163 -23.06 7.75 -12.46
N GLU A 164 -22.82 9.05 -12.55
CA GLU A 164 -23.17 10.06 -11.56
C GLU A 164 -24.67 10.34 -11.48
N SER A 165 -25.36 10.29 -12.63
CA SER A 165 -26.79 10.62 -12.76
C SER A 165 -27.68 9.40 -12.99
N MET A 166 -27.09 8.21 -13.11
CA MET A 166 -27.84 6.96 -13.19
C MET A 166 -28.63 6.71 -11.90
N PRO A 167 -29.91 6.27 -12.01
CA PRO A 167 -30.64 5.71 -10.88
C PRO A 167 -29.85 4.58 -10.25
N LEU A 168 -29.88 4.50 -8.92
CA LEU A 168 -29.03 3.58 -8.14
C LEU A 168 -29.26 2.12 -8.54
N ASP A 169 -30.52 1.70 -8.70
CA ASP A 169 -30.89 0.34 -9.11
C ASP A 169 -30.35 0.00 -10.50
N ARG A 170 -30.46 0.94 -11.45
CA ARG A 170 -29.96 0.75 -12.82
C ARG A 170 -28.43 0.63 -12.86
N LEU A 171 -27.73 1.42 -12.03
CA LEU A 171 -26.27 1.32 -11.93
C LEU A 171 -25.86 -0.02 -11.32
N ALA A 172 -26.59 -0.50 -10.30
CA ALA A 172 -26.37 -1.82 -9.71
C ALA A 172 -26.56 -2.94 -10.75
N GLU A 173 -27.71 -2.98 -11.44
CA GLU A 173 -28.01 -3.94 -12.51
C GLU A 173 -26.95 -3.92 -13.62
N SER A 174 -26.49 -2.72 -14.01
CA SER A 174 -25.47 -2.57 -15.05
C SER A 174 -24.10 -3.10 -14.62
N LEU A 175 -23.76 -2.97 -13.34
CA LEU A 175 -22.52 -3.48 -12.76
C LEU A 175 -22.57 -4.99 -12.58
N GLU A 176 -23.69 -5.53 -12.12
CA GLU A 176 -23.94 -6.97 -12.05
C GLU A 176 -23.86 -7.63 -13.42
N GLY A 177 -24.43 -6.99 -14.45
CA GLY A 177 -24.30 -7.42 -15.85
C GLY A 177 -22.85 -7.45 -16.37
N ARG A 178 -21.91 -6.79 -15.68
CA ARG A 178 -20.47 -6.84 -15.96
C ARG A 178 -19.69 -7.75 -14.99
N GLY A 179 -20.39 -8.53 -14.16
CA GLY A 179 -19.79 -9.48 -13.22
C GLY A 179 -19.29 -8.84 -11.92
N PHE A 180 -19.68 -7.61 -11.61
CA PHE A 180 -19.36 -7.01 -10.30
C PHE A 180 -20.48 -7.31 -9.30
N ALA A 181 -20.14 -7.93 -8.17
CA ALA A 181 -21.08 -8.06 -7.05
C ALA A 181 -21.32 -6.69 -6.41
N ALA A 182 -22.57 -6.21 -6.40
CA ALA A 182 -22.94 -4.91 -5.87
C ALA A 182 -22.66 -4.76 -4.35
N GLU A 183 -22.64 -5.87 -3.59
CA GLU A 183 -22.64 -5.83 -2.12
C GLU A 183 -21.42 -6.49 -1.43
N GLU A 184 -20.59 -7.28 -2.11
CA GLU A 184 -19.51 -8.00 -1.40
C GLU A 184 -18.27 -7.13 -1.13
N GLY A 185 -18.04 -6.87 0.15
CA GLY A 185 -16.80 -6.34 0.72
C GLY A 185 -16.74 -4.81 0.85
N LEU A 186 -16.26 -4.34 2.00
CA LEU A 186 -15.94 -2.92 2.27
C LEU A 186 -14.62 -2.47 1.61
N THR A 187 -14.01 -3.31 0.78
CA THR A 187 -12.71 -3.02 0.17
C THR A 187 -12.82 -1.77 -0.70
N PRO A 188 -12.02 -0.73 -0.44
CA PRO A 188 -12.06 0.49 -1.21
C PRO A 188 -11.62 0.21 -2.65
N VAL A 189 -12.45 0.60 -3.60
CA VAL A 189 -12.12 0.57 -5.03
C VAL A 189 -11.22 1.77 -5.32
N SER A 190 -9.98 1.53 -5.77
CA SER A 190 -9.06 2.61 -6.16
C SER A 190 -9.43 3.15 -7.55
N VAL A 191 -9.43 4.48 -7.68
CA VAL A 191 -9.66 5.20 -8.94
C VAL A 191 -8.44 6.03 -9.34
N ASP A 192 -7.28 5.78 -8.74
CA ASP A 192 -6.07 6.59 -8.93
C ASP A 192 -5.62 6.64 -10.40
N ARG A 193 -5.85 5.56 -11.15
CA ARG A 193 -5.57 5.49 -12.59
C ARG A 193 -6.46 6.41 -13.45
N LEU A 194 -7.62 6.81 -12.92
CA LEU A 194 -8.55 7.71 -13.59
C LEU A 194 -8.30 9.18 -13.24
N LEU A 195 -7.44 9.43 -12.25
CA LEU A 195 -7.12 10.76 -11.76
C LEU A 195 -5.93 11.37 -12.51
N PRO A 196 -5.81 12.70 -12.51
CA PRO A 196 -4.64 13.35 -13.06
C PRO A 196 -3.37 12.94 -12.32
N LEU A 197 -2.23 12.97 -13.01
CA LEU A 197 -0.92 12.78 -12.40
C LEU A 197 -0.73 13.76 -11.22
N PRO A 198 -0.55 13.27 -9.98
CA PRO A 198 -0.37 14.14 -8.84
C PRO A 198 1.02 14.79 -8.86
N VAL A 199 1.13 15.98 -8.29
CA VAL A 199 2.44 16.56 -7.94
C VAL A 199 2.98 15.78 -6.75
N GLU A 200 4.09 15.07 -6.93
CA GLU A 200 4.70 14.27 -5.88
C GLU A 200 5.85 15.03 -5.21
N THR A 201 5.90 14.98 -3.88
CA THR A 201 7.09 15.39 -3.13
C THR A 201 8.27 14.46 -3.42
N GLU A 202 9.50 14.91 -3.15
CA GLU A 202 10.69 14.07 -3.37
C GLU A 202 10.68 12.81 -2.47
N ALA A 203 10.16 12.95 -1.25
CA ALA A 203 9.99 11.83 -0.34
C ALA A 203 9.00 10.78 -0.90
N GLN A 204 7.87 11.21 -1.47
CA GLN A 204 6.90 10.29 -2.09
C GLN A 204 7.52 9.58 -3.29
N TRP A 205 8.13 10.32 -4.22
CA TRP A 205 8.76 9.76 -5.41
C TRP A 205 9.83 8.70 -5.05
N THR A 206 10.77 9.06 -4.16
CA THR A 206 11.84 8.14 -3.74
C THR A 206 11.30 6.91 -3.02
N THR A 207 10.23 7.05 -2.25
CA THR A 207 9.58 5.92 -1.56
C THR A 207 8.89 4.97 -2.53
N ARG A 208 8.15 5.49 -3.53
CA ARG A 208 7.53 4.67 -4.57
C ARG A 208 8.58 3.95 -5.43
N ARG A 209 9.64 4.66 -5.81
CA ARG A 209 10.79 4.08 -6.50
C ARG A 209 11.41 2.95 -5.68
N ALA A 210 11.70 3.18 -4.40
CA ALA A 210 12.27 2.16 -3.51
C ALA A 210 11.34 0.94 -3.35
N ALA A 211 10.03 1.16 -3.14
CA ALA A 211 9.05 0.09 -3.06
C ALA A 211 9.00 -0.75 -4.34
N THR A 212 9.05 -0.09 -5.50
CA THR A 212 9.10 -0.75 -6.82
C THR A 212 10.38 -1.55 -7.00
N GLU A 213 11.54 -1.00 -6.62
CA GLU A 213 12.81 -1.73 -6.68
C GLU A 213 12.79 -2.98 -5.78
N VAL A 214 12.32 -2.85 -4.54
CA VAL A 214 12.21 -3.95 -3.57
C VAL A 214 11.20 -5.01 -4.03
N SER A 215 10.08 -4.63 -4.66
CA SER A 215 9.11 -5.61 -5.16
C SER A 215 9.65 -6.44 -6.31
N THR A 216 10.55 -5.88 -7.13
CA THR A 216 11.08 -6.53 -8.33
C THR A 216 12.42 -7.24 -8.09
N ASP A 217 13.22 -6.80 -7.11
CA ASP A 217 14.56 -7.34 -6.82
C ASP A 217 14.60 -8.03 -5.45
N PRO A 218 14.61 -9.38 -5.41
CA PRO A 218 14.78 -10.17 -4.18
C PRO A 218 16.02 -9.81 -3.36
N GLY A 219 17.10 -9.37 -4.03
CA GLY A 219 18.36 -9.01 -3.40
C GLY A 219 18.32 -7.71 -2.59
N LEU A 220 17.13 -7.15 -2.38
CA LEU A 220 16.86 -5.98 -1.55
C LEU A 220 16.05 -6.32 -0.29
N LYS A 221 15.73 -7.60 -0.05
CA LYS A 221 14.96 -8.06 1.10
C LYS A 221 15.85 -8.84 2.06
N PHE A 222 15.76 -8.53 3.35
CA PHE A 222 16.61 -9.11 4.38
C PHE A 222 15.83 -9.50 5.63
N VAL A 223 16.31 -10.53 6.32
CA VAL A 223 15.88 -10.91 7.65
C VAL A 223 17.03 -10.64 8.63
N ARG A 224 16.75 -9.88 9.68
CA ARG A 224 17.70 -9.57 10.77
C ARG A 224 17.29 -10.32 12.03
N THR A 225 18.23 -11.04 12.64
CA THR A 225 18.05 -11.67 13.95
C THR A 225 19.26 -11.33 14.82
N GLY A 226 19.09 -10.41 15.77
CA GLY A 226 20.19 -9.86 16.56
C GLY A 226 21.24 -9.15 15.69
N SER A 227 22.48 -9.63 15.73
CA SER A 227 23.60 -9.14 14.92
C SER A 227 23.73 -9.81 13.55
N ILE A 228 22.83 -10.73 13.21
CA ILE A 228 22.89 -11.47 11.94
C ILE A 228 21.92 -10.84 10.95
N LEU A 229 22.39 -10.62 9.72
CA LEU A 229 21.57 -10.19 8.58
C LEU A 229 21.68 -11.22 7.45
N LEU A 230 20.55 -11.78 7.04
CA LEU A 230 20.47 -12.76 5.96
C LEU A 230 19.58 -12.23 4.84
N PRO A 231 19.83 -12.60 3.57
CA PRO A 231 18.86 -12.35 2.51
C PRO A 231 17.55 -13.09 2.81
N GLU A 232 16.42 -12.43 2.55
CA GLU A 232 15.11 -13.04 2.73
C GLU A 232 14.89 -14.11 1.63
N PRO A 233 14.48 -15.33 1.98
CA PRO A 233 14.23 -16.37 0.98
C PRO A 233 12.99 -16.03 0.16
N GLU A 234 13.00 -16.45 -1.10
CA GLU A 234 11.83 -16.36 -1.97
C GLU A 234 10.65 -17.15 -1.40
N PRO A 235 9.40 -16.73 -1.66
CA PRO A 235 8.21 -17.47 -1.24
C PRO A 235 8.27 -18.94 -1.70
N GLY A 236 8.14 -19.87 -0.75
CA GLY A 236 8.22 -21.31 -1.02
C GLY A 236 9.63 -21.89 -1.06
N GLN A 237 10.67 -21.05 -0.97
CA GLN A 237 12.02 -21.53 -0.69
C GLN A 237 12.28 -21.57 0.82
N PRO A 238 12.85 -22.66 1.34
CA PRO A 238 13.29 -22.69 2.72
C PRO A 238 14.39 -21.64 2.95
N LEU A 239 14.53 -21.14 4.18
CA LEU A 239 15.73 -20.41 4.59
C LEU A 239 16.93 -21.32 4.28
N GLN A 240 17.79 -20.91 3.35
CA GLN A 240 18.96 -21.70 2.97
C GLN A 240 19.98 -21.64 4.11
N MET A 241 19.82 -22.55 5.08
CA MET A 241 20.72 -22.73 6.23
C MET A 241 22.16 -23.03 5.81
N GLY A 242 22.40 -23.50 4.59
CA GLY A 242 23.76 -23.66 4.04
C GLY A 242 24.53 -22.33 3.93
N GLY A 243 23.85 -21.22 3.62
CA GLY A 243 24.44 -19.87 3.69
C GLY A 243 24.53 -19.35 5.13
N ALA A 244 23.58 -19.71 5.99
CA ALA A 244 23.59 -19.35 7.41
C ALA A 244 24.70 -20.05 8.21
N LEU A 245 25.07 -21.29 7.84
CA LEU A 245 26.19 -22.03 8.44
C LEU A 245 27.55 -21.46 8.02
N SER A 246 27.68 -21.00 6.77
CA SER A 246 28.84 -20.23 6.32
C SER A 246 28.93 -18.86 7.03
N ALA A 247 27.78 -18.19 7.23
CA ALA A 247 27.69 -16.98 8.04
C ALA A 247 27.97 -17.24 9.54
N LEU A 248 27.74 -18.46 10.05
CA LEU A 248 28.12 -18.90 11.40
C LEU A 248 29.63 -19.07 11.55
N SER A 249 30.35 -19.52 10.52
CA SER A 249 31.82 -19.48 10.54
C SER A 249 32.39 -18.06 10.45
N ASP A 250 31.66 -17.11 9.86
CA ASP A 250 32.02 -15.68 9.88
C ASP A 250 31.60 -14.99 11.19
N LEU A 251 30.61 -15.52 11.92
CA LEU A 251 30.22 -15.04 13.26
C LEU A 251 31.34 -15.18 14.29
N THR A 252 32.18 -16.20 14.18
CA THR A 252 33.39 -16.33 15.01
C THR A 252 34.36 -15.18 14.80
N LYS A 253 34.44 -14.60 13.58
CA LYS A 253 35.27 -13.42 13.30
C LYS A 253 34.59 -12.11 13.72
N LEU A 254 33.25 -12.07 13.66
CA LEU A 254 32.40 -10.92 14.02
C LEU A 254 32.30 -10.70 15.55
N LEU A 255 32.61 -11.71 16.35
CA LEU A 255 32.70 -11.64 17.81
C LEU A 255 34.04 -11.06 18.31
N GLU A 256 35.08 -11.09 17.48
CA GLU A 256 36.44 -10.63 17.84
C GLU A 256 36.71 -9.17 17.44
N ASP A 257 36.02 -8.65 16.43
CA ASP A 257 36.14 -7.27 15.99
C ASP A 257 34.93 -6.45 16.44
N ARG A 258 35.10 -5.16 16.78
CA ARG A 258 33.96 -4.27 17.08
C ARG A 258 33.16 -4.04 15.80
N ALA A 259 32.29 -4.99 15.49
CA ALA A 259 31.72 -5.13 14.17
C ALA A 259 30.78 -3.97 13.83
N THR A 260 31.10 -3.30 12.73
CA THR A 260 30.21 -2.40 12.00
C THR A 260 28.85 -3.06 11.81
N ASP A 261 27.74 -2.33 12.03
CA ASP A 261 26.39 -2.88 11.84
C ASP A 261 26.26 -3.47 10.41
N PRO A 262 26.00 -4.79 10.26
CA PRO A 262 25.95 -5.46 8.96
C PRO A 262 24.84 -4.90 8.04
N LEU A 263 23.84 -4.23 8.63
CA LEU A 263 22.85 -3.48 7.86
C LEU A 263 23.49 -2.31 7.13
N VAL A 264 24.38 -1.55 7.77
CA VAL A 264 25.04 -0.39 7.14
C VAL A 264 25.90 -0.84 5.96
N GLU A 265 26.64 -1.94 6.09
CA GLU A 265 27.43 -2.50 5.00
C GLU A 265 26.55 -2.95 3.82
N SER A 266 25.47 -3.69 4.12
CA SER A 266 24.52 -4.16 3.10
C SER A 266 23.84 -3.02 2.36
N LEU A 267 23.40 -2.00 3.10
CA LEU A 267 22.83 -0.77 2.54
C LEU A 267 23.85 -0.01 1.68
N GLY A 268 25.14 -0.01 2.06
CA GLY A 268 26.24 0.51 1.25
C GLY A 268 26.41 -0.23 -0.08
N LYS A 269 26.38 -1.57 -0.07
CA LYS A 269 26.42 -2.40 -1.28
C LYS A 269 25.21 -2.17 -2.20
N ILE A 270 24.03 -1.99 -1.63
CA ILE A 270 22.81 -1.65 -2.37
C ILE A 270 22.95 -0.28 -3.04
N ALA A 271 23.42 0.72 -2.28
CA ALA A 271 23.66 2.06 -2.78
C ALA A 271 24.69 2.09 -3.94
N ALA A 272 25.76 1.28 -3.85
CA ALA A 272 26.77 1.15 -4.90
C ALA A 272 26.22 0.57 -6.22
N ARG A 273 25.14 -0.23 -6.16
CA ARG A 273 24.41 -0.76 -7.33
C ARG A 273 23.34 0.21 -7.87
N GLY A 274 23.35 1.47 -7.41
CA GLY A 274 22.39 2.50 -7.81
C GLY A 274 20.97 2.29 -7.31
N ARG A 275 20.75 1.33 -6.39
CA ARG A 275 19.45 1.05 -5.77
C ARG A 275 19.24 1.95 -4.55
N ILE A 276 17.98 2.26 -4.25
CA ILE A 276 17.62 3.18 -3.17
C ILE A 276 16.63 2.59 -2.16
N GLY A 277 16.21 1.34 -2.35
CA GLY A 277 15.28 0.64 -1.45
C GLY A 277 15.89 -0.60 -0.82
N ALA A 278 15.52 -0.88 0.42
CA ALA A 278 15.75 -2.16 1.08
C ALA A 278 14.60 -2.47 2.05
N LEU A 279 14.17 -3.73 2.12
CA LEU A 279 13.20 -4.20 3.10
C LEU A 279 13.94 -5.04 4.14
N VAL A 280 13.80 -4.68 5.40
CA VAL A 280 14.47 -5.38 6.51
C VAL A 280 13.40 -5.85 7.49
N THR A 281 13.35 -7.16 7.68
CA THR A 281 12.46 -7.82 8.63
C THR A 281 13.26 -8.28 9.84
N GLU A 282 13.11 -7.59 10.95
CA GLU A 282 13.76 -7.88 12.22
C GLU A 282 12.91 -8.83 13.06
N LEU A 283 13.56 -9.88 13.58
CA LEU A 283 12.99 -10.87 14.48
C LEU A 283 13.59 -10.69 15.88
N GLU A 284 12.73 -10.45 16.86
CA GLU A 284 13.07 -10.35 18.27
C GLU A 284 12.29 -11.42 19.05
N ILE A 285 13.00 -12.28 19.78
CA ILE A 285 12.40 -13.27 20.68
C ILE A 285 12.78 -12.84 22.09
N SER A 286 11.80 -12.71 22.98
CA SER A 286 12.07 -12.31 24.36
C SER A 286 12.95 -13.35 25.07
N PRO A 287 13.85 -12.95 26.01
CA PRO A 287 14.76 -13.90 26.68
C PRO A 287 14.07 -15.02 27.44
N ASP A 288 12.85 -14.75 27.92
CA ASP A 288 11.95 -15.69 28.58
C ASP A 288 11.05 -16.47 27.60
N PHE A 289 11.20 -16.27 26.29
CA PHE A 289 10.42 -16.90 25.23
C PHE A 289 8.90 -16.74 25.36
N THR A 290 8.42 -15.73 26.07
CA THR A 290 6.99 -15.45 26.24
C THR A 290 6.42 -14.66 25.07
N MET A 291 7.27 -14.06 24.24
CA MET A 291 6.84 -13.23 23.13
C MET A 291 7.80 -13.32 21.96
N VAL A 292 7.24 -13.38 20.75
CA VAL A 292 7.95 -13.14 19.50
C VAL A 292 7.44 -11.84 18.90
N ARG A 293 8.35 -10.92 18.59
CA ARG A 293 8.07 -9.69 17.87
C ARG A 293 8.78 -9.71 16.53
N VAL A 294 8.04 -9.37 15.48
CA VAL A 294 8.57 -9.17 14.14
C VAL A 294 8.31 -7.73 13.74
N ASN A 295 9.31 -7.06 13.18
CA ASN A 295 9.20 -5.71 12.65
C ASN A 295 9.78 -5.67 11.23
N SER A 296 8.97 -5.34 10.22
CA SER A 296 9.44 -5.12 8.86
C SER A 296 9.47 -3.63 8.56
N THR A 297 10.58 -3.15 8.00
CA THR A 297 10.82 -1.73 7.71
C THR A 297 11.30 -1.56 6.27
N LEU A 298 10.63 -0.68 5.51
CA LEU A 298 11.11 -0.21 4.22
C LEU A 298 12.09 0.94 4.44
N TRP A 299 13.36 0.69 4.14
CA TRP A 299 14.43 1.67 4.16
C TRP A 299 14.58 2.32 2.79
N VAL A 300 14.69 3.65 2.77
CA VAL A 300 14.82 4.44 1.56
C VAL A 300 16.06 5.32 1.66
N ARG A 301 16.92 5.26 0.65
CA ARG A 301 18.05 6.17 0.51
C ARG A 301 17.58 7.52 -0.01
N ARG A 302 17.82 8.57 0.77
CA ARG A 302 17.57 9.96 0.40
C ARG A 302 18.89 10.72 0.52
N ALA A 303 19.39 11.21 -0.62
CA ALA A 303 20.78 11.67 -0.75
C ALA A 303 21.75 10.57 -0.24
N ASP A 304 22.53 10.85 0.80
CA ASP A 304 23.52 9.91 1.35
C ASP A 304 23.09 9.25 2.66
N ARG A 305 21.79 9.32 3.00
CA ARG A 305 21.25 8.73 4.23
C ARG A 305 20.16 7.73 3.93
N TRP A 306 20.15 6.64 4.70
CA TRP A 306 19.06 5.68 4.74
C TRP A 306 18.09 6.07 5.85
N VAL A 307 16.81 6.20 5.50
CA VAL A 307 15.75 6.55 6.44
C VAL A 307 14.59 5.56 6.33
N PRO A 308 13.90 5.23 7.44
CA PRO A 308 12.70 4.43 7.37
C PRO A 308 11.58 5.24 6.69
N ALA A 309 10.94 4.66 5.68
CA ALA A 309 9.79 5.25 5.00
C ALA A 309 8.45 4.69 5.50
N GLY A 310 8.46 3.47 6.06
CA GLY A 310 7.30 2.81 6.66
C GLY A 310 7.75 1.56 7.41
N SER A 311 7.01 1.19 8.45
CA SER A 311 7.24 -0.04 9.21
C SER A 311 5.93 -0.70 9.65
N ARG A 312 5.98 -2.02 9.82
CA ARG A 312 4.88 -2.83 10.36
C ARG A 312 5.45 -3.80 11.38
N SER A 313 4.76 -3.91 12.50
CA SER A 313 5.15 -4.84 13.56
C SER A 313 3.98 -5.73 13.96
N ALA A 314 4.31 -6.94 14.38
CA ALA A 314 3.39 -7.84 15.06
C ALA A 314 4.11 -8.51 16.22
N ALA A 315 3.39 -8.69 17.31
CA ALA A 315 3.81 -9.51 18.43
C ALA A 315 2.84 -10.67 18.58
N VAL A 316 3.37 -11.86 18.84
CA VAL A 316 2.58 -13.07 19.12
C VAL A 316 3.19 -13.74 20.34
N ARG A 317 2.34 -14.11 21.28
CA ARG A 317 2.77 -14.89 22.45
C ARG A 317 2.54 -16.39 22.19
N PRO A 318 3.52 -17.26 22.45
CA PRO A 318 3.35 -18.69 22.19
C PRO A 318 2.22 -19.36 23.00
N ASP A 319 1.85 -18.80 24.16
CA ASP A 319 0.74 -19.27 25.01
C ASP A 319 -0.66 -18.91 24.47
N GLU A 320 -0.76 -17.95 23.55
CA GLU A 320 -2.01 -17.59 22.87
C GLU A 320 -2.30 -18.46 21.63
N LEU A 321 -1.37 -19.34 21.25
CA LEU A 321 -1.53 -20.25 20.12
C LEU A 321 -2.39 -21.46 20.49
N ALA A 322 -3.06 -22.02 19.49
CA ALA A 322 -3.70 -23.33 19.64
C ALA A 322 -2.66 -24.38 20.07
N ALA A 323 -3.06 -25.32 20.94
CA ALA A 323 -2.17 -26.28 21.60
C ALA A 323 -1.28 -27.12 20.63
N ASN A 324 -1.67 -27.22 19.35
CA ASN A 324 -0.97 -27.96 18.30
C ASN A 324 -0.49 -27.06 17.13
N ALA A 325 -0.41 -25.73 17.31
CA ALA A 325 -0.01 -24.81 16.23
C ALA A 325 1.40 -25.10 15.66
N GLY A 326 2.28 -25.74 16.44
CA GLY A 326 3.61 -26.15 16.02
C GLY A 326 3.69 -27.55 15.36
N ALA A 327 2.59 -28.29 15.26
CA ALA A 327 2.60 -29.63 14.66
C ALA A 327 3.09 -29.64 13.18
N PRO A 328 2.70 -28.69 12.31
CA PRO A 328 3.23 -28.63 10.95
C PRO A 328 4.75 -28.38 10.89
N LEU A 329 5.28 -27.63 11.87
CA LEU A 329 6.72 -27.35 11.99
C LEU A 329 7.51 -28.57 12.47
N ALA A 330 6.91 -29.42 13.30
CA ALA A 330 7.54 -30.65 13.75
C ALA A 330 7.86 -31.58 12.59
N ASP A 331 7.07 -31.49 11.51
CA ASP A 331 7.25 -32.28 10.30
C ASP A 331 8.19 -31.68 9.25
N ASP A 332 8.59 -30.42 9.42
CA ASP A 332 9.50 -29.72 8.53
C ASP A 332 10.89 -30.39 8.53
N PRO A 333 11.43 -30.79 7.36
CA PRO A 333 12.75 -31.41 7.24
C PRO A 333 13.89 -30.59 7.84
N GLN A 334 13.82 -29.26 7.80
CA GLN A 334 14.84 -28.37 8.37
C GLN A 334 14.77 -28.34 9.89
N VAL A 335 13.56 -28.27 10.45
CA VAL A 335 13.34 -28.30 11.90
C VAL A 335 13.80 -29.65 12.46
N LYS A 336 13.45 -30.75 11.78
CA LYS A 336 13.97 -32.10 12.08
C LYS A 336 15.49 -32.15 12.03
N GLY A 337 16.11 -31.50 11.03
CA GLY A 337 17.56 -31.41 10.87
C GLY A 337 18.24 -30.69 12.06
N VAL A 338 17.68 -29.57 12.51
CA VAL A 338 18.21 -28.81 13.66
C VAL A 338 18.12 -29.62 14.95
N PHE A 339 16.99 -30.27 15.22
CA PHE A 339 16.84 -31.11 16.41
C PHE A 339 17.80 -32.32 16.39
N LYS A 340 17.98 -32.96 15.23
CA LYS A 340 18.96 -34.06 15.07
C LYS A 340 20.41 -33.59 15.31
N LEU A 341 20.75 -32.39 14.85
CA LEU A 341 22.08 -31.81 15.07
C LEU A 341 22.31 -31.54 16.58
N ALA A 342 21.33 -30.95 17.26
CA ALA A 342 21.38 -30.67 18.69
C ALA A 342 21.54 -31.97 19.52
N ASP A 343 20.80 -33.02 19.14
CA ASP A 343 20.93 -34.35 19.76
C ASP A 343 22.32 -34.98 19.49
N SER A 344 22.95 -34.70 18.33
CA SER A 344 24.26 -35.27 17.96
C SER A 344 25.49 -34.59 18.58
N ILE A 345 25.37 -33.32 19.00
CA ILE A 345 26.45 -32.53 19.61
C ILE A 345 26.62 -32.87 21.12
N GLY A 346 25.77 -33.73 21.68
CA GLY A 346 25.93 -34.22 23.04
C GLY A 346 25.51 -33.22 24.13
N LEU A 347 24.71 -32.21 23.79
CA LEU A 347 24.15 -31.21 24.73
C LEU A 347 23.08 -31.78 25.68
N GLY A 348 22.99 -33.11 25.83
CA GLY A 348 21.91 -33.80 26.52
C GLY A 348 20.66 -33.93 25.65
N MET A 349 19.80 -34.91 25.96
CA MET A 349 18.52 -35.06 25.28
C MET A 349 17.72 -33.76 25.41
N VAL A 350 17.40 -33.10 24.29
CA VAL A 350 16.46 -31.98 24.30
C VAL A 350 15.14 -32.50 24.88
N SER A 351 14.76 -32.03 26.07
CA SER A 351 13.55 -32.52 26.74
C SER A 351 12.32 -32.29 25.86
N ASP A 352 11.30 -33.14 26.00
CA ASP A 352 10.06 -32.99 25.24
C ASP A 352 9.40 -31.61 25.50
N GLU A 353 9.59 -31.06 26.69
CA GLU A 353 9.16 -29.71 27.03
C GLU A 353 9.93 -28.63 26.24
N MET A 354 11.25 -28.76 26.08
CA MET A 354 12.05 -27.85 25.26
C MET A 354 11.72 -27.97 23.76
N LYS A 355 11.44 -29.19 23.27
CA LYS A 355 10.97 -29.41 21.89
C LYS A 355 9.61 -28.74 21.67
N LYS A 356 8.64 -28.98 22.56
CA LYS A 356 7.31 -28.37 22.51
C LYS A 356 7.39 -26.84 22.56
N ARG A 357 8.19 -26.29 23.48
CA ARG A 357 8.39 -24.84 23.61
C ARG A 357 9.03 -24.24 22.35
N SER A 358 10.07 -24.87 21.80
CA SER A 358 10.71 -24.45 20.55
C SER A 358 9.73 -24.45 19.36
N LEU A 359 8.88 -25.48 19.26
CA LEU A 359 7.85 -25.56 18.22
C LEU A 359 6.78 -24.48 18.39
N SER A 360 6.36 -24.18 19.62
CA SER A 360 5.44 -23.08 19.91
C SER A 360 6.04 -21.70 19.57
N ILE A 361 7.34 -21.48 19.86
CA ILE A 361 8.05 -20.25 19.45
C ILE A 361 8.15 -20.16 17.93
N GLY A 362 8.45 -21.27 17.25
CA GLY A 362 8.48 -21.33 15.79
C GLY A 362 7.12 -21.00 15.17
N ALA A 363 6.03 -21.52 15.74
CA ALA A 363 4.66 -21.23 15.30
C ALA A 363 4.30 -19.76 15.54
N ALA A 364 4.67 -19.20 16.70
CA ALA A 364 4.48 -17.78 17.01
C ALA A 364 5.24 -16.88 16.02
N THR A 365 6.47 -17.28 15.67
CA THR A 365 7.31 -16.61 14.67
C THR A 365 6.67 -16.64 13.29
N GLN A 366 6.22 -17.81 12.81
CA GLN A 366 5.53 -17.93 11.53
C GLN A 366 4.26 -17.06 11.48
N GLN A 367 3.47 -17.05 12.54
CA GLN A 367 2.25 -16.24 12.59
C GLN A 367 2.57 -14.74 12.62
N ALA A 368 3.53 -14.30 13.44
CA ALA A 368 3.95 -12.90 13.50
C ALA A 368 4.51 -12.43 12.16
N LEU A 369 5.38 -13.24 11.54
CA LEU A 369 5.97 -12.97 10.23
C LEU A 369 4.90 -12.91 9.13
N GLY A 370 3.94 -13.84 9.12
CA GLY A 370 2.81 -13.83 8.18
C GLY A 370 1.97 -12.55 8.29
N LYS A 371 1.62 -12.13 9.52
CA LYS A 371 0.89 -10.89 9.77
C LYS A 371 1.65 -9.66 9.26
N VAL A 372 2.94 -9.55 9.60
CA VAL A 372 3.78 -8.42 9.19
C VAL A 372 3.98 -8.38 7.68
N ARG A 373 4.27 -9.52 7.04
CA ARG A 373 4.47 -9.60 5.59
C ARG A 373 3.20 -9.23 4.83
N SER A 374 2.03 -9.72 5.26
CA SER A 374 0.75 -9.35 4.65
C SER A 374 0.52 -7.84 4.75
N ALA A 375 0.64 -7.27 5.94
CA ALA A 375 0.40 -5.85 6.15
C ALA A 375 1.42 -4.95 5.42
N MET A 376 2.69 -5.37 5.33
CA MET A 376 3.73 -4.66 4.60
C MET A 376 3.51 -4.78 3.08
N LEU A 377 3.12 -5.96 2.58
CA LEU A 377 2.79 -6.15 1.17
C LEU A 377 1.62 -5.26 0.75
N ASP A 378 0.57 -5.19 1.56
CA ASP A 378 -0.58 -4.31 1.33
C ASP A 378 -0.14 -2.83 1.25
N GLU A 379 0.70 -2.38 2.19
CA GLU A 379 1.26 -1.02 2.17
C GLU A 379 2.13 -0.77 0.93
N MET A 380 2.99 -1.72 0.56
CA MET A 380 3.84 -1.60 -0.62
C MET A 380 3.03 -1.58 -1.92
N ASN A 381 1.96 -2.36 -2.03
CA ASN A 381 1.09 -2.38 -3.22
C ASN A 381 0.49 -1.02 -3.54
N HIS A 382 0.25 -0.17 -2.52
CA HIS A 382 -0.20 1.21 -2.73
C HIS A 382 0.90 2.18 -3.18
N LEU A 383 2.17 1.80 -3.04
CA LEU A 383 3.33 2.63 -3.38
C LEU A 383 3.95 2.24 -4.72
N ILE A 384 3.95 0.95 -5.05
CA ILE A 384 4.61 0.37 -6.22
C ILE A 384 4.10 1.04 -7.51
N LEU A 385 5.02 1.29 -8.42
CA LEU A 385 4.72 1.76 -9.76
C LEU A 385 4.28 0.57 -10.63
N PRO A 386 3.35 0.77 -11.58
CA PRO A 386 2.73 -0.32 -12.36
C PRO A 386 3.67 -0.87 -13.45
N VAL A 387 4.83 -1.38 -13.06
CA VAL A 387 5.89 -1.84 -13.96
C VAL A 387 5.48 -3.09 -14.75
N HIS A 388 4.68 -3.94 -14.11
CA HIS A 388 4.21 -5.22 -14.66
C HIS A 388 2.81 -5.15 -15.28
N GLU A 389 2.14 -3.99 -15.23
CA GLU A 389 0.85 -3.83 -15.91
C GLU A 389 1.09 -3.77 -17.42
N THR A 390 0.41 -4.66 -18.15
CA THR A 390 0.29 -4.54 -19.60
C THR A 390 -0.51 -3.27 -19.90
N PRO A 391 -0.07 -2.42 -20.84
CA PRO A 391 -0.84 -1.24 -21.22
C PRO A 391 -2.22 -1.73 -21.68
N THR A 392 -3.26 -1.35 -20.95
CA THR A 392 -4.64 -1.50 -21.43
C THR A 392 -4.72 -0.78 -22.75
N SER A 393 -4.86 -1.55 -23.83
CA SER A 393 -5.37 -1.01 -25.08
C SER A 393 -6.70 -0.37 -24.70
N GLU A 394 -6.79 0.97 -24.75
CA GLU A 394 -8.09 1.61 -24.69
C GLU A 394 -8.93 0.94 -25.76
N VAL A 395 -9.97 0.23 -25.33
CA VAL A 395 -11.03 -0.21 -26.24
C VAL A 395 -11.61 1.08 -26.75
N LYS A 396 -11.15 1.46 -27.95
CA LYS A 396 -11.70 2.57 -28.70
C LYS A 396 -13.21 2.29 -28.83
N PRO A 397 -14.08 3.23 -28.40
CA PRO A 397 -15.52 3.01 -28.45
C PRO A 397 -16.02 2.70 -29.86
#